data_AF-A0A940A124-F1
#
_entry.id   AF-A0A940A124-F1
#
_cell.length_a   1.000
_cell.length_b   1.000
_cell.length_c   1.000
_cell.angle_alpha   90.00
_cell.angle_beta   90.00
_cell.angle_gamma   90.00
#
_symmetry.space_group_name_H-M   'P 1'
#
loop_
_entity.id
_entity.type
_entity.pdbx_description
1 polymer ?
#
loop_
_entity_poly.entity_id
_entity_poly.type
_entity_poly.pdbx_seq_one_letter_code
_entity_poly.pdbx_strand_id
1 'polypeptide(L)'
;MKKLLALMIALLLILTALPVLSMPSRSTVARTTLLDLSNATTSSSSTSEGWAFNPTGNNGSPLLTLNSYGRANAHGAPILVPANSKVIVNGDCYIDNVYMGEQFDVLSSCCDGYLIVEGNGTLNLYAESYKGRCICVPNGGENVNNEFLYINNVTVNCYGMERTMYDTHTYPACIYGHNGVEIHNAVINTNFGRYGIYSYGFTPIGGTSEETANLILIDSSTVNIQNYSDNGLWNYAEGIHTTFGKVKITGSSNVTINAGSSSIYSYHSLTIDGGSVNIVSMPVSTADSAALVYCSKLNVGQNITRIYFTTVRYPLTKVLYCKNPGESTFASGLNIEIGAFSSGDFTTAPDPNNNNLPALLITNSSSPTEYHTVRFYGYGGVLLSQMSVVHGQAAQAPTPESVVNNSNGTFVFGGWDQDFSFVTSDLDVHAEYVLLGDTDLNGTVTSADALLALRYVMGVVDLSVKQKAAADVTFNGTVESADALKILRYVMGVIATLA
;
A
#
# COMPACT_ATOMS: atom_id res chain seq x y z
N MET A 1 -25.45 -60.37 19.69
CA MET A 1 -25.93 -59.66 18.49
C MET A 1 -27.10 -58.70 18.77
N LYS A 2 -28.21 -59.11 19.40
CA LYS A 2 -29.34 -58.18 19.68
C LYS A 2 -29.01 -57.00 20.62
N LYS A 3 -28.12 -57.17 21.62
CA LYS A 3 -27.67 -56.07 22.50
C LYS A 3 -26.71 -55.07 21.83
N LEU A 4 -25.95 -55.51 20.82
CA LEU A 4 -25.00 -54.64 20.11
C LEU A 4 -25.73 -53.75 19.08
N LEU A 5 -26.76 -54.31 18.43
CA LEU A 5 -27.61 -53.58 17.49
C LEU A 5 -28.46 -52.51 18.20
N ALA A 6 -28.96 -52.82 19.41
CA ALA A 6 -29.69 -51.83 20.22
C ALA A 6 -28.79 -50.68 20.69
N LEU A 7 -27.51 -50.94 21.00
CA LEU A 7 -26.55 -49.91 21.38
C LEU A 7 -26.16 -49.02 20.19
N MET A 8 -25.99 -49.59 18.99
CA MET A 8 -25.74 -48.81 17.76
C MET A 8 -26.94 -47.95 17.35
N ILE A 9 -28.17 -48.46 17.49
CA ILE A 9 -29.38 -47.69 17.15
C ILE A 9 -29.61 -46.56 18.18
N ALA A 10 -29.34 -46.80 19.47
CA ALA A 10 -29.39 -45.75 20.49
C ALA A 10 -28.32 -44.67 20.26
N LEU A 11 -27.10 -45.05 19.86
CA LEU A 11 -26.04 -44.10 19.54
C LEU A 11 -26.35 -43.28 18.26
N LEU A 12 -27.02 -43.90 17.27
CA LEU A 12 -27.45 -43.23 16.04
C LEU A 12 -28.62 -42.27 16.27
N LEU A 13 -29.52 -42.57 17.22
CA LEU A 13 -30.63 -41.69 17.62
C LEU A 13 -30.18 -40.54 18.54
N ILE A 14 -29.08 -40.69 19.29
CA ILE A 14 -28.48 -39.60 20.08
C ILE A 14 -27.68 -38.64 19.18
N LEU A 15 -27.06 -39.14 18.10
CA LEU A 15 -26.32 -38.30 17.14
C LEU A 15 -27.24 -37.45 16.24
N THR A 16 -28.48 -37.88 16.00
CA THR A 16 -29.46 -37.16 15.15
C THR A 16 -30.41 -36.25 15.93
N ALA A 17 -30.36 -36.29 17.27
CA ALA A 17 -31.17 -35.48 18.17
C ALA A 17 -30.36 -34.45 18.97
N LEU A 18 -29.10 -34.22 18.62
CA LEU A 18 -28.45 -32.95 18.96
C LEU A 18 -29.25 -31.86 18.21
N PRO A 19 -29.74 -30.80 18.89
CA PRO A 19 -30.17 -29.65 18.14
C PRO A 19 -29.01 -29.32 17.21
N VAL A 20 -29.30 -29.12 15.93
CA VAL A 20 -28.48 -28.21 15.15
C VAL A 20 -28.51 -26.94 15.99
N LEU A 21 -27.51 -26.77 16.86
CA LEU A 21 -26.95 -25.47 17.12
C LEU A 21 -26.73 -24.99 15.70
N SER A 22 -27.69 -24.20 15.21
CA SER A 22 -27.41 -23.29 14.14
C SER A 22 -26.08 -22.70 14.59
N MET A 23 -25.00 -23.06 13.88
CA MET A 23 -23.86 -22.16 13.84
C MET A 23 -24.53 -20.80 13.70
N PRO A 24 -24.34 -19.85 14.62
CA PRO A 24 -24.90 -18.54 14.40
C PRO A 24 -24.39 -18.21 13.01
N SER A 25 -25.29 -18.14 12.04
CA SER A 25 -25.04 -17.48 10.77
C SER A 25 -24.57 -16.14 11.27
N ARG A 26 -23.24 -15.93 11.28
CA ARG A 26 -22.63 -14.78 11.94
C ARG A 26 -22.93 -13.63 10.99
N SER A 27 -24.17 -13.16 11.12
CA SER A 27 -24.76 -12.13 10.31
C SER A 27 -24.10 -10.87 10.81
N THR A 28 -23.16 -10.41 10.00
CA THR A 28 -22.45 -9.16 10.20
C THR A 28 -23.47 -8.07 9.93
N VAL A 29 -23.95 -7.42 10.97
CA VAL A 29 -24.88 -6.31 10.82
C VAL A 29 -24.05 -5.08 10.58
N ALA A 30 -24.12 -4.52 9.37
CA ALA A 30 -23.55 -3.21 9.10
C ALA A 30 -24.32 -2.16 9.91
N ARG A 31 -23.62 -1.25 10.56
CA ARG A 31 -24.23 -0.17 11.35
C ARG A 31 -24.84 0.88 10.41
N THR A 32 -26.11 1.21 10.57
CA THR A 32 -26.76 2.22 9.69
C THR A 32 -26.82 3.62 10.30
N THR A 33 -26.47 3.79 11.58
CA THR A 33 -26.55 5.07 12.32
C THR A 33 -25.27 5.36 13.10
N LEU A 34 -24.90 6.62 13.27
CA LEU A 34 -23.74 7.06 14.07
C LEU A 34 -23.69 6.33 15.44
N LEU A 35 -22.52 5.77 15.81
CA LEU A 35 -22.27 5.36 17.19
C LEU A 35 -21.56 6.51 17.91
N ASP A 36 -22.31 7.18 18.77
CA ASP A 36 -21.79 8.24 19.60
C ASP A 36 -21.33 7.69 20.96
N LEU A 37 -20.01 7.61 21.15
CA LEU A 37 -19.36 7.27 22.42
C LEU A 37 -18.73 8.50 23.09
N SER A 38 -18.88 9.71 22.52
CA SER A 38 -18.17 10.92 22.97
C SER A 38 -18.45 11.26 24.45
N ASN A 39 -19.67 10.97 24.92
CA ASN A 39 -20.14 11.23 26.28
C ASN A 39 -20.39 9.93 27.07
N ALA A 40 -19.95 8.77 26.57
CA ALA A 40 -20.24 7.50 27.22
C ALA A 40 -19.49 7.38 28.57
N THR A 41 -20.23 7.17 29.66
CA THR A 41 -19.69 7.05 31.03
C THR A 41 -19.60 5.60 31.52
N THR A 42 -20.19 4.65 30.78
CA THR A 42 -20.18 3.22 31.11
C THR A 42 -19.58 2.40 29.97
N SER A 43 -18.92 1.29 30.29
CA SER A 43 -18.41 0.35 29.29
C SER A 43 -19.54 -0.24 28.45
N SER A 44 -19.30 -0.36 27.15
CA SER A 44 -20.24 -0.94 26.18
C SER A 44 -19.50 -1.79 25.15
N SER A 45 -20.15 -2.78 24.57
CA SER A 45 -19.53 -3.62 23.55
C SER A 45 -20.57 -4.25 22.65
N SER A 46 -20.19 -4.52 21.41
CA SER A 46 -20.98 -5.28 20.46
C SER A 46 -20.14 -6.39 19.83
N THR A 47 -20.48 -7.64 20.12
CA THR A 47 -19.80 -8.80 19.53
C THR A 47 -20.20 -9.04 18.08
N SER A 48 -21.38 -8.54 17.66
CA SER A 48 -21.85 -8.61 16.27
C SER A 48 -21.22 -7.54 15.38
N GLU A 49 -20.97 -6.34 15.93
CA GLU A 49 -20.30 -5.24 15.23
C GLU A 49 -18.79 -5.21 15.49
N GLY A 50 -18.27 -6.07 16.37
CA GLY A 50 -16.83 -6.25 16.58
C GLY A 50 -16.12 -5.14 17.36
N TRP A 51 -16.80 -4.41 18.25
CA TRP A 51 -16.17 -3.35 19.04
C TRP A 51 -16.45 -3.47 20.55
N ALA A 52 -15.54 -2.93 21.37
CA ALA A 52 -15.71 -2.77 22.80
C ALA A 52 -15.13 -1.42 23.24
N PHE A 53 -15.89 -0.67 24.03
CA PHE A 53 -15.52 0.64 24.55
C PHE A 53 -15.45 0.60 26.08
N ASN A 54 -14.35 1.10 26.62
CA ASN A 54 -14.13 1.31 28.04
C ASN A 54 -13.82 2.80 28.27
N PRO A 55 -14.73 3.58 28.88
CA PRO A 55 -14.54 5.03 29.07
C PRO A 55 -13.41 5.39 30.04
N THR A 56 -12.98 4.46 30.89
CA THR A 56 -11.89 4.66 31.87
C THR A 56 -10.55 4.08 31.42
N GLY A 57 -10.57 3.24 30.36
CA GLY A 57 -9.44 2.52 29.76
C GLY A 57 -8.29 2.11 30.69
N ASN A 58 -7.07 2.13 30.18
CA ASN A 58 -5.84 1.99 30.97
C ASN A 58 -5.29 3.40 31.23
N ASN A 59 -4.97 3.72 32.49
CA ASN A 59 -4.49 5.03 32.95
C ASN A 59 -5.50 6.20 32.85
N GLY A 60 -6.81 5.93 32.78
CA GLY A 60 -7.86 6.96 32.84
C GLY A 60 -8.26 7.54 31.47
N SER A 61 -7.65 7.11 30.37
CA SER A 61 -8.03 7.51 29.00
C SER A 61 -9.06 6.55 28.40
N PRO A 62 -10.08 7.05 27.68
CA PRO A 62 -11.05 6.19 27.00
C PRO A 62 -10.38 5.23 26.00
N LEU A 63 -10.86 3.99 25.95
CA LEU A 63 -10.29 2.92 25.13
C LEU A 63 -11.38 2.29 24.26
N LEU A 64 -11.22 2.40 22.94
CA LEU A 64 -11.99 1.66 21.95
C LEU A 64 -11.14 0.50 21.43
N THR A 65 -11.65 -0.73 21.53
CA THR A 65 -11.05 -1.92 20.92
C THR A 65 -11.92 -2.38 19.76
N LEU A 66 -11.32 -2.51 18.59
CA LEU A 66 -11.92 -3.06 17.38
C LEU A 66 -11.34 -4.45 17.16
N ASN A 67 -12.20 -5.47 17.04
CA ASN A 67 -11.78 -6.87 16.97
C ASN A 67 -12.40 -7.58 15.76
N SER A 68 -11.57 -8.24 14.95
CA SER A 68 -11.96 -9.01 13.78
C SER A 68 -12.46 -10.43 14.13
N TYR A 69 -13.49 -10.58 14.96
CA TYR A 69 -14.02 -11.93 15.21
C TYR A 69 -14.96 -12.37 14.06
N GLY A 70 -14.38 -12.96 13.00
CA GLY A 70 -15.07 -13.61 11.87
C GLY A 70 -15.85 -12.64 10.98
N ARG A 71 -15.25 -12.17 9.87
CA ARG A 71 -15.75 -11.05 9.04
C ARG A 71 -16.49 -10.01 9.91
N ALA A 72 -15.93 -9.54 11.01
CA ALA A 72 -16.60 -8.52 11.81
C ALA A 72 -16.59 -7.20 11.01
N ASN A 73 -17.60 -7.05 10.16
CA ASN A 73 -17.84 -5.85 9.39
C ASN A 73 -18.41 -4.82 10.38
N ALA A 74 -17.57 -3.99 10.99
CA ALA A 74 -18.00 -2.68 11.48
C ALA A 74 -18.25 -1.72 10.30
N HIS A 75 -18.57 -2.25 9.10
CA HIS A 75 -19.08 -1.46 8.00
C HIS A 75 -20.29 -0.72 8.52
N GLY A 76 -20.34 0.58 8.29
CA GLY A 76 -21.43 1.37 8.79
C GLY A 76 -21.02 2.71 9.35
N ALA A 77 -22.07 3.48 9.62
CA ALA A 77 -22.02 4.87 10.02
C ALA A 77 -20.99 5.17 11.12
N PRO A 78 -20.49 6.42 11.19
CA PRO A 78 -19.24 6.74 11.85
C PRO A 78 -19.18 6.35 13.33
N ILE A 79 -17.97 6.26 13.86
CA ILE A 79 -17.73 6.12 15.30
C ILE A 79 -17.21 7.44 15.84
N LEU A 80 -17.96 8.05 16.75
CA LEU A 80 -17.51 9.21 17.51
C LEU A 80 -16.96 8.73 18.85
N VAL A 81 -15.68 8.98 19.13
CA VAL A 81 -15.05 8.64 20.42
C VAL A 81 -14.72 9.92 21.20
N PRO A 82 -14.57 9.85 22.54
CA PRO A 82 -14.12 11.01 23.31
C PRO A 82 -12.72 11.47 22.89
N ALA A 83 -12.39 12.72 23.21
CA ALA A 83 -11.02 13.22 23.10
C ALA A 83 -10.03 12.37 23.92
N ASN A 84 -8.77 12.31 23.50
CA ASN A 84 -7.71 11.52 24.18
C ASN A 84 -7.97 10.01 24.19
N SER A 85 -8.79 9.51 23.26
CA SER A 85 -9.06 8.07 23.17
C SER A 85 -7.89 7.32 22.57
N LYS A 86 -7.66 6.12 23.10
CA LYS A 86 -6.85 5.08 22.46
C LYS A 86 -7.75 4.16 21.66
N VAL A 87 -7.43 3.95 20.38
CA VAL A 87 -8.10 2.99 19.51
C VAL A 87 -7.14 1.83 19.25
N ILE A 88 -7.52 0.63 19.70
CA ILE A 88 -6.79 -0.62 19.44
C ILE A 88 -7.45 -1.37 18.30
N VAL A 89 -6.70 -1.68 17.25
CA VAL A 89 -7.18 -2.47 16.10
C VAL A 89 -6.57 -3.87 16.14
N ASN A 90 -7.42 -4.86 16.41
CA ASN A 90 -7.07 -6.27 16.43
C ASN A 90 -7.63 -6.99 15.19
N GLY A 91 -6.74 -7.32 14.26
CA GLY A 91 -7.06 -7.97 12.98
C GLY A 91 -7.69 -7.03 11.94
N ASP A 92 -8.38 -7.57 10.95
CA ASP A 92 -8.92 -6.79 9.83
C ASP A 92 -10.30 -6.20 10.17
N CYS A 93 -10.38 -4.87 10.21
CA CYS A 93 -11.58 -4.10 10.54
C CYS A 93 -11.98 -3.17 9.38
N TYR A 94 -13.27 -2.85 9.28
CA TYR A 94 -13.88 -1.99 8.26
C TYR A 94 -14.74 -0.95 8.97
N ILE A 95 -14.58 0.36 8.70
CA ILE A 95 -15.36 1.44 9.35
C ILE A 95 -15.62 2.60 8.37
N ASP A 96 -16.81 3.22 8.41
CA ASP A 96 -17.09 4.46 7.67
C ASP A 96 -16.74 5.70 8.51
N ASN A 97 -15.44 6.03 8.55
CA ASN A 97 -14.81 7.14 9.28
C ASN A 97 -14.78 7.01 10.82
N VAL A 98 -13.70 7.52 11.42
CA VAL A 98 -13.53 7.66 12.88
C VAL A 98 -13.36 9.15 13.22
N TYR A 99 -14.25 9.66 14.08
CA TYR A 99 -14.27 11.06 14.49
C TYR A 99 -14.04 11.20 16.00
N MET A 100 -13.48 12.35 16.41
CA MET A 100 -13.47 12.83 17.80
C MET A 100 -14.23 14.16 17.89
N GLY A 101 -15.30 14.24 18.69
CA GLY A 101 -16.02 15.51 18.96
C GLY A 101 -16.87 16.09 17.81
N GLU A 102 -17.76 17.04 18.15
CA GLU A 102 -18.95 17.43 17.37
C GLU A 102 -18.70 17.90 15.93
N GLN A 103 -19.64 17.48 15.07
CA GLN A 103 -19.70 17.69 13.63
C GLN A 103 -20.14 19.13 13.30
N PHE A 104 -19.24 19.90 12.68
CA PHE A 104 -19.45 21.07 11.82
C PHE A 104 -20.22 22.33 12.33
N ASP A 105 -19.57 23.45 12.03
CA ASP A 105 -19.98 24.87 12.09
C ASP A 105 -19.96 25.58 13.45
N VAL A 106 -18.79 26.19 13.71
CA VAL A 106 -18.54 27.51 14.31
C VAL A 106 -19.45 27.91 15.49
N LEU A 107 -19.03 27.55 16.70
CA LEU A 107 -18.68 28.48 17.80
C LEU A 107 -18.34 27.67 19.06
N SER A 108 -17.09 27.81 19.49
CA SER A 108 -16.53 27.63 20.84
C SER A 108 -17.29 26.73 21.83
N SER A 109 -16.68 25.62 22.24
CA SER A 109 -15.78 25.55 23.39
C SER A 109 -15.71 24.11 23.94
N CYS A 110 -14.50 23.74 24.36
CA CYS A 110 -14.14 22.52 25.10
C CYS A 110 -13.91 21.28 24.23
N CYS A 111 -12.64 21.00 23.87
CA CYS A 111 -11.98 19.69 24.05
C CYS A 111 -10.48 19.80 23.68
N ASP A 112 -9.59 19.64 24.66
CA ASP A 112 -8.19 19.27 24.42
C ASP A 112 -8.16 17.78 24.03
N GLY A 113 -7.54 17.40 22.91
CA GLY A 113 -7.61 16.00 22.45
C GLY A 113 -6.50 15.51 21.53
N TYR A 114 -5.89 14.36 21.88
CA TYR A 114 -5.09 13.55 20.97
C TYR A 114 -5.83 12.26 20.55
N LEU A 115 -5.47 11.67 19.41
CA LEU A 115 -5.93 10.32 19.01
C LEU A 115 -4.72 9.39 18.83
N ILE A 116 -4.70 8.29 19.57
CA ILE A 116 -3.74 7.20 19.38
C ILE A 116 -4.43 6.05 18.67
N VAL A 117 -3.97 5.69 17.48
CA VAL A 117 -4.36 4.47 16.77
C VAL A 117 -3.19 3.50 16.83
N GLU A 118 -3.35 2.40 17.56
CA GLU A 118 -2.33 1.38 17.73
C GLU A 118 -2.88 -0.01 17.44
N GLY A 119 -2.03 -0.91 16.95
CA GLY A 119 -2.46 -2.28 16.73
C GLY A 119 -1.37 -3.12 16.10
N ASN A 120 -1.78 -4.23 15.52
CA ASN A 120 -0.99 -5.05 14.59
C ASN A 120 -1.86 -5.54 13.40
N GLY A 121 -3.08 -4.99 13.28
CA GLY A 121 -4.07 -5.37 12.29
C GLY A 121 -4.20 -4.36 11.15
N THR A 122 -5.25 -4.56 10.35
CA THR A 122 -5.61 -3.70 9.21
C THR A 122 -6.88 -2.93 9.51
N LEU A 123 -6.84 -1.61 9.38
CA LEU A 123 -7.99 -0.72 9.46
C LEU A 123 -8.35 -0.24 8.04
N ASN A 124 -9.43 -0.77 7.49
CA ASN A 124 -9.99 -0.32 6.23
C ASN A 124 -11.06 0.74 6.49
N LEU A 125 -10.90 1.91 5.86
CA LEU A 125 -11.76 3.07 6.06
C LEU A 125 -12.40 3.46 4.73
N TYR A 126 -13.70 3.71 4.74
CA TYR A 126 -14.44 4.16 3.57
C TYR A 126 -15.03 5.55 3.83
N ALA A 127 -14.63 6.54 3.01
CA ALA A 127 -15.19 7.87 3.03
C ALA A 127 -16.30 7.98 1.96
N GLU A 128 -17.55 8.00 2.40
CA GLU A 128 -18.73 8.14 1.52
C GLU A 128 -19.16 9.61 1.26
N SER A 129 -18.54 10.59 1.94
CA SER A 129 -19.02 11.99 1.99
C SER A 129 -18.07 13.01 1.35
N TYR A 130 -18.66 14.07 0.75
CA TYR A 130 -18.01 15.29 0.28
C TYR A 130 -17.19 16.04 1.36
N LYS A 131 -17.41 15.75 2.65
CA LYS A 131 -16.63 16.33 3.75
C LYS A 131 -15.71 15.31 4.43
N GLY A 132 -15.55 14.13 3.83
CA GLY A 132 -14.97 12.95 4.45
C GLY A 132 -13.51 13.13 4.86
N ARG A 133 -13.24 12.92 6.15
CA ARG A 133 -11.92 12.63 6.69
C ARG A 133 -11.99 11.23 7.28
N CYS A 134 -11.10 10.32 6.88
CA CYS A 134 -11.21 8.92 7.33
C CYS A 134 -10.80 8.78 8.79
N ILE A 135 -9.72 9.46 9.18
CA ILE A 135 -9.29 9.63 10.57
C ILE A 135 -9.04 11.11 10.80
N CYS A 136 -9.68 11.71 11.80
CA CYS A 136 -9.42 13.10 12.12
C CYS A 136 -9.44 13.47 13.60
N VAL A 137 -8.55 14.38 13.97
CA VAL A 137 -8.60 15.18 15.20
C VAL A 137 -9.00 16.61 14.81
N PRO A 138 -10.23 17.07 15.08
CA PRO A 138 -10.66 18.44 14.75
C PRO A 138 -10.09 19.49 15.74
N ASN A 139 -10.20 20.76 15.35
CA ASN A 139 -9.77 21.93 16.13
C ASN A 139 -10.67 22.14 17.37
N GLY A 140 -10.09 22.19 18.57
CA GLY A 140 -10.75 22.42 19.86
C GLY A 140 -10.90 23.89 20.30
N GLY A 141 -10.42 24.86 19.51
CA GLY A 141 -10.55 26.31 19.78
C GLY A 141 -9.21 27.04 19.98
N GLU A 142 -9.27 28.33 20.33
CA GLU A 142 -8.16 29.30 20.24
C GLU A 142 -6.95 29.08 21.19
N ASN A 143 -6.91 28.02 22.01
CA ASN A 143 -5.83 27.82 23.00
C ASN A 143 -5.52 26.34 23.26
N VAL A 144 -4.94 25.61 22.29
CA VAL A 144 -4.55 24.22 22.56
C VAL A 144 -3.24 23.79 21.90
N ASN A 145 -2.30 23.32 22.72
CA ASN A 145 -0.96 22.88 22.34
C ASN A 145 -0.86 21.37 22.03
N ASN A 146 -1.95 20.59 22.17
CA ASN A 146 -1.89 19.12 22.26
C ASN A 146 -2.88 18.37 21.35
N GLU A 147 -3.26 18.97 20.21
CA GLU A 147 -4.05 18.26 19.21
C GLU A 147 -3.09 17.54 18.27
N PHE A 148 -3.05 16.21 18.34
CA PHE A 148 -2.16 15.40 17.51
C PHE A 148 -2.82 14.07 17.19
N LEU A 149 -2.60 13.60 15.97
CA LEU A 149 -2.94 12.25 15.56
C LEU A 149 -1.68 11.38 15.55
N TYR A 150 -1.67 10.32 16.35
CA TYR A 150 -0.57 9.36 16.44
C TYR A 150 -1.03 7.99 15.95
N ILE A 151 -0.31 7.44 14.97
CA ILE A 151 -0.60 6.13 14.36
C ILE A 151 0.64 5.26 14.50
N ASN A 152 0.50 4.08 15.10
CA ASN A 152 1.64 3.20 15.35
C ASN A 152 1.32 1.71 15.13
N ASN A 153 2.20 1.03 14.40
CA ASN A 153 2.19 -0.42 14.18
C ASN A 153 0.90 -0.98 13.52
N VAL A 154 0.17 -0.15 12.76
CA VAL A 154 -1.11 -0.52 12.14
C VAL A 154 -1.06 -0.30 10.62
N THR A 155 -1.78 -1.14 9.87
CA THR A 155 -2.03 -0.88 8.44
C THR A 155 -3.34 -0.10 8.32
N VAL A 156 -3.33 1.08 7.70
CA VAL A 156 -4.52 1.89 7.44
C VAL A 156 -4.74 2.00 5.93
N ASN A 157 -5.87 1.52 5.45
CA ASN A 157 -6.30 1.66 4.07
C ASN A 157 -7.48 2.63 4.00
N CYS A 158 -7.32 3.76 3.32
CA CYS A 158 -8.40 4.69 3.05
C CYS A 158 -8.92 4.54 1.64
N TYR A 159 -10.22 4.33 1.53
CA TYR A 159 -10.99 4.22 0.30
C TYR A 159 -12.06 5.31 0.23
N GLY A 160 -12.43 5.76 -0.97
CA GLY A 160 -13.56 6.67 -1.14
C GLY A 160 -13.87 6.95 -2.61
N MET A 161 -14.99 7.63 -2.88
CA MET A 161 -15.40 7.97 -4.25
C MET A 161 -14.90 9.35 -4.67
N GLU A 162 -14.13 9.44 -5.75
CA GLU A 162 -13.80 10.71 -6.41
C GLU A 162 -15.10 11.44 -6.79
N ARG A 163 -15.42 12.52 -6.08
CA ARG A 163 -16.37 13.52 -6.58
C ARG A 163 -15.67 14.87 -6.61
N THR A 164 -15.53 15.39 -7.82
CA THR A 164 -15.09 16.76 -8.11
C THR A 164 -15.77 17.76 -7.17
N MET A 165 -14.98 18.51 -6.39
CA MET A 165 -15.51 19.58 -5.54
C MET A 165 -14.92 20.93 -5.89
N TYR A 166 -15.82 21.89 -6.09
CA TYR A 166 -15.56 23.31 -6.29
C TYR A 166 -15.80 24.14 -5.02
N ASP A 167 -16.03 23.51 -3.86
CA ASP A 167 -16.27 24.24 -2.61
C ASP A 167 -14.95 24.53 -1.87
N THR A 168 -14.72 25.81 -1.56
CA THR A 168 -13.47 26.40 -1.13
C THR A 168 -13.16 26.21 0.36
N HIS A 169 -14.05 25.59 1.15
CA HIS A 169 -13.90 25.50 2.61
C HIS A 169 -13.84 24.07 3.18
N THR A 170 -13.80 23.05 2.33
CA THR A 170 -13.65 21.66 2.80
C THR A 170 -12.42 21.00 2.19
N TYR A 171 -11.46 20.64 3.05
CA TYR A 171 -10.22 19.96 2.70
C TYR A 171 -10.33 18.47 3.07
N PRO A 172 -10.93 17.60 2.21
CA PRO A 172 -11.03 16.18 2.50
C PRO A 172 -9.65 15.52 2.47
N ALA A 173 -9.34 14.73 3.50
CA ALA A 173 -8.07 14.02 3.63
C ALA A 173 -8.29 12.63 4.21
N CYS A 174 -7.52 11.62 3.78
CA CYS A 174 -7.56 10.31 4.44
C CYS A 174 -7.17 10.45 5.91
N ILE A 175 -6.06 11.13 6.18
CA ILE A 175 -5.58 11.40 7.53
C ILE A 175 -5.56 12.90 7.76
N TYR A 176 -6.23 13.35 8.82
CA TYR A 176 -6.22 14.75 9.25
C TYR A 176 -5.81 14.90 10.70
N GLY A 177 -4.80 15.71 10.96
CA GLY A 177 -4.45 16.17 12.30
C GLY A 177 -4.57 17.69 12.38
N HIS A 178 -5.34 18.20 13.33
CA HIS A 178 -5.08 19.55 13.80
C HIS A 178 -3.76 19.53 14.57
N ASN A 179 -2.87 20.50 14.38
CA ASN A 179 -1.54 20.64 15.00
C ASN A 179 -0.50 19.50 14.82
N GLY A 180 -0.85 18.35 14.24
CA GLY A 180 0.14 17.40 13.73
C GLY A 180 -0.37 15.98 13.49
N VAL A 181 0.42 15.22 12.73
CA VAL A 181 0.23 13.80 12.42
C VAL A 181 1.57 13.09 12.57
N GLU A 182 1.61 12.05 13.39
CA GLU A 182 2.78 11.20 13.61
C GLU A 182 2.46 9.75 13.23
N ILE A 183 3.30 9.16 12.39
CA ILE A 183 3.11 7.83 11.82
C ILE A 183 4.39 7.03 12.06
N HIS A 184 4.29 5.96 12.85
CA HIS A 184 5.40 5.11 13.27
C HIS A 184 5.15 3.65 12.93
N ASN A 185 6.11 2.95 12.33
CA ASN A 185 6.03 1.51 12.04
C ASN A 185 4.71 1.09 11.37
N ALA A 186 4.09 1.97 10.58
CA ALA A 186 2.76 1.78 10.04
C ALA A 186 2.77 1.68 8.51
N VAL A 187 1.70 1.12 7.95
CA VAL A 187 1.48 1.09 6.50
C VAL A 187 0.24 1.92 6.19
N ILE A 188 0.38 3.02 5.46
CA ILE A 188 -0.74 3.88 5.07
C ILE A 188 -0.96 3.77 3.57
N ASN A 189 -2.15 3.38 3.14
CA ASN A 189 -2.55 3.36 1.73
C ASN A 189 -3.74 4.29 1.54
N THR A 190 -3.63 5.26 0.65
CA THR A 190 -4.71 6.23 0.38
C THR A 190 -4.99 6.30 -1.11
N ASN A 191 -6.25 6.19 -1.55
CA ASN A 191 -6.63 6.40 -2.95
C ASN A 191 -7.77 7.42 -3.14
N PHE A 192 -7.97 8.29 -2.15
CA PHE A 192 -9.11 9.19 -2.05
C PHE A 192 -8.73 10.53 -1.40
N GLY A 193 -9.43 11.60 -1.79
CA GLY A 193 -9.45 12.91 -1.12
C GLY A 193 -8.72 14.01 -1.88
N ARG A 194 -8.79 15.26 -1.42
CA ARG A 194 -7.98 16.36 -1.97
C ARG A 194 -6.54 16.30 -1.47
N TYR A 195 -6.34 15.63 -0.34
CA TYR A 195 -5.05 15.41 0.31
C TYR A 195 -4.95 13.94 0.75
N GLY A 196 -3.79 13.32 0.61
CA GLY A 196 -3.54 12.01 1.26
C GLY A 196 -3.46 12.19 2.77
N ILE A 197 -2.53 13.04 3.22
CA ILE A 197 -2.33 13.38 4.63
C ILE A 197 -2.32 14.90 4.74
N TYR A 198 -3.17 15.44 5.60
CA TYR A 198 -3.31 16.88 5.81
C TYR A 198 -3.10 17.21 7.29
N SER A 199 -2.19 18.15 7.55
CA SER A 199 -2.00 18.76 8.86
C SER A 199 -2.21 20.26 8.76
N TYR A 200 -2.98 20.78 9.69
CA TYR A 200 -3.29 22.20 9.80
C TYR A 200 -3.13 22.66 11.24
N GLY A 201 -2.42 23.76 11.47
CA GLY A 201 -2.21 24.28 12.81
C GLY A 201 -2.32 25.80 12.90
N PHE A 202 -2.81 26.25 14.05
CA PHE A 202 -2.85 27.66 14.46
C PHE A 202 -1.77 27.93 15.51
N THR A 203 -1.17 29.11 15.48
CA THR A 203 -0.30 29.58 16.56
C THR A 203 -1.12 29.92 17.82
N PRO A 204 -0.86 29.31 18.99
CA PRO A 204 -1.38 29.82 20.25
C PRO A 204 -0.78 31.18 20.55
N ILE A 205 -1.59 32.12 21.04
CA ILE A 205 -1.13 33.42 21.50
C ILE A 205 -0.34 33.22 22.80
N GLY A 206 0.99 33.07 22.70
CA GLY A 206 1.91 33.10 23.86
C GLY A 206 2.58 31.79 24.30
N GLY A 207 2.63 30.74 23.47
CA GLY A 207 3.28 29.47 23.82
C GLY A 207 4.69 29.27 23.24
N THR A 208 5.66 28.95 24.09
CA THR A 208 7.04 28.55 23.72
C THR A 208 7.18 27.02 23.71
N SER A 209 7.11 26.37 22.55
CA SER A 209 7.90 25.16 22.27
C SER A 209 8.03 24.96 20.75
N GLU A 210 9.28 24.89 20.27
CA GLU A 210 9.64 24.97 18.84
C GLU A 210 9.57 23.63 18.08
N GLU A 211 9.44 22.50 18.78
CA GLU A 211 9.70 21.17 18.19
C GLU A 211 8.46 20.42 17.72
N THR A 212 7.29 20.60 18.36
CA THR A 212 6.09 19.79 18.09
C THR A 212 4.98 20.52 17.33
N ALA A 213 4.99 21.85 17.26
CA ALA A 213 3.90 22.61 16.65
C ALA A 213 3.78 22.39 15.12
N ASN A 214 2.67 21.80 14.69
CA ASN A 214 2.29 21.52 13.31
C ASN A 214 3.33 20.71 12.53
N LEU A 215 3.41 19.42 12.85
CA LEU A 215 4.35 18.46 12.28
C LEU A 215 3.62 17.32 11.57
N ILE A 216 4.04 16.98 10.35
CA ILE A 216 3.83 15.64 9.79
C ILE A 216 5.12 14.85 9.95
N LEU A 217 5.12 13.81 10.78
CA LEU A 217 6.24 12.90 10.98
C LEU A 217 5.89 11.51 10.42
N ILE A 218 6.74 11.01 9.54
CA ILE A 218 6.68 9.64 9.03
C ILE A 218 8.00 8.98 9.40
N ASP A 219 7.94 8.02 10.32
CA ASP A 219 9.12 7.35 10.85
C ASP A 219 9.00 5.82 10.74
N SER A 220 10.02 5.19 10.17
CA SER A 220 10.07 3.75 9.89
C SER A 220 8.77 3.16 9.33
N SER A 221 8.08 3.91 8.46
CA SER A 221 6.73 3.60 7.98
C SER A 221 6.66 3.54 6.46
N THR A 222 5.72 2.77 5.93
CA THR A 222 5.42 2.75 4.49
C THR A 222 4.17 3.58 4.22
N VAL A 223 4.27 4.60 3.38
CA VAL A 223 3.15 5.49 3.04
C VAL A 223 2.98 5.51 1.52
N ASN A 224 1.86 4.97 1.04
CA ASN A 224 1.49 4.92 -0.37
C ASN A 224 0.27 5.82 -0.60
N ILE A 225 0.48 6.94 -1.27
CA ILE A 225 -0.58 7.88 -1.63
C ILE A 225 -0.82 7.78 -3.13
N GLN A 226 -2.00 7.34 -3.54
CA GLN A 226 -2.48 7.34 -4.92
C GLN A 226 -3.63 8.34 -5.08
N ASN A 227 -3.29 9.63 -5.01
CA ASN A 227 -4.27 10.71 -5.03
C ASN A 227 -4.27 11.46 -6.37
N TYR A 228 -4.88 10.85 -7.37
CA TYR A 228 -4.80 11.29 -8.77
C TYR A 228 -5.47 12.64 -9.06
N SER A 229 -6.34 13.15 -8.19
CA SER A 229 -7.05 14.41 -8.43
C SER A 229 -6.31 15.65 -7.90
N ASP A 230 -5.49 15.53 -6.85
CA ASP A 230 -4.95 16.70 -6.13
C ASP A 230 -3.61 16.43 -5.42
N ASN A 231 -3.55 16.54 -4.08
CA ASN A 231 -2.31 16.71 -3.34
C ASN A 231 -1.92 15.48 -2.50
N GLY A 232 -0.63 15.33 -2.24
CA GLY A 232 -0.09 14.23 -1.43
C GLY A 232 -0.06 14.54 0.06
N LEU A 233 1.13 14.89 0.56
CA LEU A 233 1.37 15.36 1.92
C LEU A 233 1.22 16.87 1.96
N TRP A 234 0.33 17.38 2.81
CA TRP A 234 0.09 18.80 2.91
C TRP A 234 0.13 19.27 4.35
N ASN A 235 1.10 20.10 4.66
CA ASN A 235 1.25 20.72 5.97
C ASN A 235 1.14 22.24 5.82
N TYR A 236 0.09 22.80 6.39
CA TYR A 236 -0.23 24.23 6.29
C TYR A 236 -0.35 24.87 7.67
N ALA A 237 0.17 26.09 7.83
CA ALA A 237 0.13 26.85 9.08
C ALA A 237 -0.38 28.28 8.81
N GLU A 238 -1.26 28.79 9.67
CA GLU A 238 -1.72 30.19 9.67
C GLU A 238 -1.24 30.93 10.92
N GLY A 239 -0.77 32.18 10.77
CA GLY A 239 -0.36 33.04 11.90
C GLY A 239 0.81 33.99 11.61
N ILE A 240 1.17 34.80 12.62
CA ILE A 240 2.18 35.88 12.54
C ILE A 240 3.64 35.34 12.63
N HIS A 241 3.82 34.04 12.93
CA HIS A 241 5.15 33.44 13.14
C HIS A 241 5.48 32.36 12.09
N THR A 242 6.56 32.61 11.35
CA THR A 242 7.08 31.84 10.19
C THR A 242 7.81 30.53 10.55
N THR A 243 7.68 30.04 11.78
CA THR A 243 8.52 28.97 12.36
C THR A 243 7.89 27.57 12.38
N PHE A 244 6.63 27.43 11.95
CA PHE A 244 5.82 26.23 12.11
C PHE A 244 5.41 25.61 10.77
N GLY A 245 5.08 24.32 10.78
CA GLY A 245 4.62 23.60 9.60
C GLY A 245 5.70 22.74 8.94
N LYS A 246 6.13 21.69 9.65
CA LYS A 246 7.27 20.84 9.28
C LYS A 246 6.77 19.51 8.71
N VAL A 247 7.48 18.99 7.72
CA VAL A 247 7.32 17.60 7.25
C VAL A 247 8.66 16.90 7.47
N LYS A 248 8.65 15.78 8.20
CA LYS A 248 9.84 14.96 8.48
C LYS A 248 9.59 13.52 8.05
N ILE A 249 10.51 12.98 7.25
CA ILE A 249 10.53 11.59 6.82
C ILE A 249 11.86 10.99 7.33
N THR A 250 11.79 10.03 8.25
CA THR A 250 12.94 9.49 8.99
C THR A 250 12.91 7.97 9.10
N GLY A 251 13.97 7.38 9.63
CA GLY A 251 14.06 5.93 9.85
C GLY A 251 14.08 5.14 8.53
N SER A 252 13.60 3.91 8.53
CA SER A 252 13.52 3.10 7.30
C SER A 252 12.26 3.39 6.47
N SER A 253 11.76 4.64 6.49
CA SER A 253 10.48 4.99 5.84
C SER A 253 10.52 4.87 4.32
N ASN A 254 9.46 4.34 3.72
CA ASN A 254 9.26 4.33 2.28
C ASN A 254 7.98 5.10 1.93
N VAL A 255 8.14 6.27 1.32
CA VAL A 255 7.02 7.15 0.96
C VAL A 255 6.90 7.19 -0.56
N THR A 256 5.79 6.66 -1.09
CA THR A 256 5.43 6.75 -2.51
C THR A 256 4.20 7.64 -2.68
N ILE A 257 4.33 8.70 -3.47
CA ILE A 257 3.24 9.64 -3.75
C ILE A 257 2.99 9.71 -5.25
N ASN A 258 1.77 9.39 -5.65
CA ASN A 258 1.21 9.65 -6.96
C ASN A 258 0.11 10.70 -6.81
N ALA A 259 0.36 11.92 -7.32
CA ALA A 259 -0.53 13.07 -7.09
C ALA A 259 -0.84 13.86 -8.38
N GLY A 260 -2.06 14.37 -8.48
CA GLY A 260 -2.54 15.20 -9.59
C GLY A 260 -2.02 16.65 -9.61
N SER A 261 -1.57 17.17 -8.47
CA SER A 261 -1.09 18.55 -8.26
C SER A 261 0.19 18.56 -7.39
N SER A 262 0.23 19.22 -6.22
CA SER A 262 1.44 19.23 -5.38
C SER A 262 1.55 17.96 -4.54
N SER A 263 2.69 17.29 -4.63
CA SER A 263 2.90 16.04 -3.90
C SER A 263 3.32 16.25 -2.46
N ILE A 264 4.18 17.23 -2.19
CA ILE A 264 4.55 17.62 -0.83
C ILE A 264 4.47 19.14 -0.72
N TYR A 265 3.71 19.62 0.26
CA TYR A 265 3.69 21.00 0.67
C TYR A 265 4.08 21.08 2.15
N SER A 266 5.22 21.72 2.43
CA SER A 266 5.65 22.07 3.78
C SER A 266 5.79 23.57 3.90
N TYR A 267 5.06 24.17 4.84
CA TYR A 267 5.11 25.62 5.04
C TYR A 267 6.51 26.10 5.48
N HIS A 268 7.17 25.37 6.39
CA HIS A 268 8.47 25.74 6.93
C HIS A 268 9.62 24.85 6.43
N SER A 269 9.74 23.62 6.92
CA SER A 269 10.88 22.77 6.56
C SER A 269 10.46 21.37 6.19
N LEU A 270 10.97 20.90 5.05
CA LEU A 270 10.94 19.51 4.65
C LEU A 270 12.26 18.86 5.05
N THR A 271 12.22 17.82 5.88
CA THR A 271 13.39 17.03 6.26
C THR A 271 13.21 15.60 5.78
N ILE A 272 14.21 15.07 5.07
CA ILE A 272 14.24 13.69 4.59
C ILE A 272 15.57 13.10 5.05
N ASP A 273 15.53 12.25 6.07
CA ASP A 273 16.68 11.57 6.66
C ASP A 273 16.34 10.12 6.98
N GLY A 274 15.84 9.40 5.97
CA GLY A 274 15.44 8.02 6.14
C GLY A 274 14.82 7.39 4.91
N GLY A 275 15.26 6.17 4.60
CA GLY A 275 14.68 5.28 3.60
C GLY A 275 14.52 5.90 2.21
N SER A 276 13.37 5.71 1.57
CA SER A 276 13.13 6.19 0.21
C SER A 276 11.91 7.08 0.08
N VAL A 277 12.02 8.13 -0.74
CA VAL A 277 10.90 8.99 -1.12
C VAL A 277 10.79 8.99 -2.63
N ASN A 278 9.69 8.44 -3.15
CA ASN A 278 9.40 8.35 -4.57
C ASN A 278 8.14 9.16 -4.89
N ILE A 279 8.26 10.15 -5.76
CA ILE A 279 7.16 11.01 -6.16
C ILE A 279 7.02 10.97 -7.67
N VAL A 280 5.83 10.60 -8.12
CA VAL A 280 5.43 10.61 -9.53
C VAL A 280 4.17 11.44 -9.64
N SER A 281 4.22 12.63 -10.25
CA SER A 281 3.01 13.43 -10.44
C SER A 281 2.43 13.31 -11.85
N MET A 282 1.10 13.36 -11.93
CA MET A 282 0.33 13.44 -13.16
C MET A 282 -0.48 14.75 -13.21
N PRO A 283 0.14 15.91 -13.47
CA PRO A 283 -0.55 17.20 -13.53
C PRO A 283 -1.84 17.16 -14.35
N VAL A 284 -2.94 17.59 -13.74
CA VAL A 284 -4.28 17.62 -14.39
C VAL A 284 -4.59 18.96 -15.09
N SER A 285 -3.82 20.03 -14.81
CA SER A 285 -3.99 21.35 -15.44
C SER A 285 -2.66 22.10 -15.59
N THR A 286 -2.60 23.09 -16.50
CA THR A 286 -1.45 23.99 -16.69
C THR A 286 -1.48 25.23 -15.77
N ALA A 287 -2.57 25.44 -15.02
CA ALA A 287 -2.86 26.67 -14.31
C ALA A 287 -2.56 26.62 -12.80
N ASP A 288 -2.46 25.43 -12.22
CA ASP A 288 -2.18 25.27 -10.79
C ASP A 288 -0.68 25.42 -10.52
N SER A 289 -0.33 26.66 -10.24
CA SER A 289 1.01 27.12 -9.88
C SER A 289 1.47 26.53 -8.56
N ALA A 290 2.29 25.48 -8.55
CA ALA A 290 3.21 25.19 -7.44
C ALA A 290 4.13 24.04 -7.83
N ALA A 291 5.35 24.02 -7.31
CA ALA A 291 6.26 22.92 -7.54
C ALA A 291 5.69 21.57 -7.08
N LEU A 292 6.20 20.47 -7.64
CA LEU A 292 5.88 19.12 -7.16
C LEU A 292 6.16 18.98 -5.66
N VAL A 293 7.27 19.56 -5.22
CA VAL A 293 7.63 19.73 -3.81
C VAL A 293 7.79 21.21 -3.51
N TYR A 294 6.98 21.71 -2.58
CA TYR A 294 7.06 23.07 -2.05
C TYR A 294 7.58 23.03 -0.60
N CYS A 295 8.57 23.84 -0.31
CA CYS A 295 9.14 23.97 1.03
C CYS A 295 9.60 25.41 1.33
N SER A 296 9.87 25.80 2.58
CA SER A 296 10.71 27.00 2.81
C SER A 296 12.20 26.64 2.81
N LYS A 297 12.59 25.53 3.46
CA LYS A 297 13.93 24.95 3.39
C LYS A 297 13.92 23.43 3.35
N LEU A 298 14.88 22.84 2.66
CA LEU A 298 15.02 21.39 2.48
C LEU A 298 16.23 20.89 3.27
N ASN A 299 16.06 19.88 4.10
CA ASN A 299 17.13 19.21 4.81
C ASN A 299 17.20 17.74 4.37
N VAL A 300 18.32 17.32 3.80
CA VAL A 300 18.53 15.93 3.36
C VAL A 300 19.68 15.31 4.15
N GLY A 301 19.36 14.29 4.93
CA GLY A 301 20.33 13.56 5.75
C GLY A 301 20.99 12.38 5.02
N GLN A 302 21.91 11.69 5.70
CA GLN A 302 22.67 10.57 5.11
C GLN A 302 21.90 9.25 5.11
N ASN A 303 20.84 9.12 5.92
CA ASN A 303 20.13 7.85 6.06
C ASN A 303 19.15 7.56 4.91
N ILE A 304 19.20 8.36 3.84
CA ILE A 304 18.40 8.13 2.64
C ILE A 304 19.00 7.01 1.78
N THR A 305 18.14 6.19 1.20
CA THR A 305 18.47 5.28 0.12
C THR A 305 18.29 5.98 -1.22
N ARG A 306 17.14 6.62 -1.43
CA ARG A 306 16.77 7.27 -2.70
C ARG A 306 15.68 8.32 -2.50
N ILE A 307 15.88 9.50 -3.06
CA ILE A 307 14.82 10.49 -3.30
C ILE A 307 14.68 10.63 -4.80
N TYR A 308 13.49 10.36 -5.33
CA TYR A 308 13.23 10.47 -6.76
C TYR A 308 11.92 11.20 -7.02
N PHE A 309 12.01 12.29 -7.77
CA PHE A 309 10.88 13.14 -8.12
C PHE A 309 10.76 13.23 -9.64
N THR A 310 9.59 12.94 -10.17
CA THR A 310 9.31 13.03 -11.61
C THR A 310 7.85 13.43 -11.89
N THR A 311 7.60 13.90 -13.11
CA THR A 311 6.26 14.16 -13.66
C THR A 311 6.09 13.36 -14.95
N VAL A 312 4.89 12.87 -15.24
CA VAL A 312 4.61 12.10 -16.47
C VAL A 312 3.68 12.80 -17.47
N ARG A 313 3.08 13.95 -17.11
CA ARG A 313 2.13 14.67 -17.96
C ARG A 313 2.29 16.18 -17.80
N TYR A 314 2.46 16.89 -18.91
CA TYR A 314 2.74 18.33 -18.98
C TYR A 314 4.06 18.77 -18.30
N PRO A 315 4.78 19.75 -18.87
CA PRO A 315 5.94 20.31 -18.20
C PRO A 315 5.49 21.09 -16.96
N LEU A 316 5.84 20.60 -15.76
CA LEU A 316 5.77 21.43 -14.55
C LEU A 316 6.71 22.62 -14.68
N THR A 317 6.36 23.76 -14.10
CA THR A 317 7.26 24.91 -14.04
C THR A 317 8.44 24.66 -13.09
N LYS A 318 8.27 23.80 -12.06
CA LYS A 318 9.28 23.47 -11.04
C LYS A 318 9.06 22.06 -10.44
N VAL A 319 10.11 21.24 -10.35
CA VAL A 319 10.08 19.95 -9.61
C VAL A 319 10.25 20.17 -8.10
N LEU A 320 11.16 21.05 -7.72
CA LEU A 320 11.37 21.43 -6.33
C LEU A 320 11.41 22.95 -6.26
N TYR A 321 10.67 23.52 -5.31
CA TYR A 321 10.76 24.93 -4.99
C TYR A 321 10.86 25.09 -3.49
N CYS A 322 11.95 25.70 -3.05
CA CYS A 322 12.11 26.10 -1.67
C CYS A 322 12.27 27.62 -1.59
N LYS A 323 11.51 28.26 -0.70
CA LYS A 323 11.44 29.72 -0.57
C LYS A 323 12.80 30.33 -0.16
N ASN A 324 13.51 29.66 0.74
CA ASN A 324 14.81 30.06 1.28
C ASN A 324 15.86 28.96 0.98
N PRO A 325 16.28 28.78 -0.29
CA PRO A 325 17.15 27.67 -0.67
C PRO A 325 18.53 27.73 0.02
N GLY A 326 19.02 28.92 0.37
CA GLY A 326 20.28 29.09 1.10
C GLY A 326 20.27 28.59 2.55
N GLU A 327 19.09 28.30 3.12
CA GLU A 327 18.95 27.65 4.43
C GLU A 327 18.83 26.12 4.30
N SER A 328 18.83 25.57 3.08
CA SER A 328 18.72 24.13 2.85
C SER A 328 20.04 23.44 3.15
N THR A 329 19.97 22.27 3.77
CA THR A 329 21.14 21.49 4.19
C THR A 329 21.16 20.13 3.49
N PHE A 330 22.34 19.71 3.02
CA PHE A 330 22.56 18.41 2.42
C PHE A 330 23.75 17.77 3.11
N ALA A 331 23.57 16.55 3.60
CA ALA A 331 24.65 15.83 4.24
C ALA A 331 25.76 15.48 3.22
N SER A 332 27.00 15.32 3.71
CA SER A 332 28.13 14.97 2.85
C SER A 332 27.98 13.57 2.25
N GLY A 333 28.45 13.35 1.02
CA GLY A 333 28.43 12.03 0.38
C GLY A 333 27.12 11.68 -0.33
N LEU A 334 26.22 12.64 -0.55
CA LEU A 334 25.04 12.47 -1.38
C LEU A 334 25.38 12.71 -2.86
N ASN A 335 24.89 11.83 -3.73
CA ASN A 335 24.90 12.02 -5.17
C ASN A 335 23.59 12.69 -5.58
N ILE A 336 23.67 13.83 -6.27
CA ILE A 336 22.51 14.59 -6.75
C ILE A 336 22.57 14.61 -8.28
N GLU A 337 21.71 13.84 -8.92
CA GLU A 337 21.50 13.85 -10.36
C GLU A 337 20.26 14.68 -10.67
N ILE A 338 20.42 15.65 -11.57
CA ILE A 338 19.34 16.52 -11.99
C ILE A 338 19.17 16.39 -13.50
N GLY A 339 18.04 15.83 -13.92
CA GLY A 339 17.62 15.86 -15.32
C GLY A 339 17.27 17.29 -15.71
N ALA A 340 18.10 17.91 -16.55
CA ALA A 340 17.92 19.23 -17.14
C ALA A 340 17.70 20.40 -16.15
N PHE A 341 18.66 20.66 -15.25
CA PHE A 341 18.75 21.99 -14.60
C PHE A 341 20.21 22.42 -14.41
N SER A 342 20.49 23.69 -14.68
CA SER A 342 21.75 24.34 -14.32
C SER A 342 21.73 24.75 -12.84
N SER A 343 22.76 24.34 -12.11
CA SER A 343 23.00 24.66 -10.70
C SER A 343 22.95 26.16 -10.41
N GLY A 344 22.25 26.54 -9.34
CA GLY A 344 22.37 27.87 -8.73
C GLY A 344 21.03 28.52 -8.38
N ASP A 345 19.97 28.20 -9.11
CA ASP A 345 18.61 28.63 -8.83
C ASP A 345 17.67 27.47 -9.18
N PHE A 346 16.84 27.01 -8.24
CA PHE A 346 15.72 26.09 -8.52
C PHE A 346 14.58 26.82 -9.29
N THR A 347 14.94 27.70 -10.22
CA THR A 347 14.04 28.49 -11.04
C THR A 347 14.63 28.69 -12.43
N THR A 348 14.37 27.78 -13.34
CA THR A 348 14.14 28.13 -14.75
C THR A 348 13.19 27.12 -15.37
N ALA A 349 12.25 27.64 -16.15
CA ALA A 349 11.21 26.87 -16.82
C ALA A 349 11.82 25.84 -17.80
N PRO A 350 11.18 24.67 -18.00
CA PRO A 350 11.60 23.73 -19.02
C PRO A 350 11.46 24.33 -20.42
N ASP A 351 12.41 24.01 -21.30
CA ASP A 351 12.30 24.23 -22.73
C ASP A 351 11.09 23.44 -23.26
N PRO A 352 10.07 24.09 -23.85
CA PRO A 352 8.88 23.41 -24.35
C PRO A 352 9.15 22.41 -25.49
N ASN A 353 10.39 22.33 -25.99
CA ASN A 353 10.79 21.44 -27.09
C ASN A 353 11.64 20.23 -26.66
N ASN A 354 11.92 20.04 -25.36
CA ASN A 354 12.69 18.90 -24.87
C ASN A 354 11.77 17.86 -24.21
N ASN A 355 11.69 16.66 -24.78
CA ASN A 355 10.91 15.53 -24.26
C ASN A 355 11.49 14.90 -22.98
N ASN A 356 12.60 15.42 -22.45
CA ASN A 356 13.16 14.96 -21.19
C ASN A 356 12.38 15.57 -20.03
N LEU A 357 11.47 14.78 -19.45
CA LEU A 357 10.71 15.14 -18.25
C LEU A 357 11.69 15.52 -17.11
N PRO A 358 11.44 16.63 -16.41
CA PRO A 358 12.34 17.06 -15.34
C PRO A 358 12.30 16.03 -14.20
N ALA A 359 13.49 15.57 -13.80
CA ALA A 359 13.64 14.59 -12.73
C ALA A 359 14.74 15.01 -11.77
N LEU A 360 14.49 14.85 -10.46
CA LEU A 360 15.50 14.98 -9.42
C LEU A 360 15.74 13.59 -8.82
N LEU A 361 17.00 13.15 -8.79
CA LEU A 361 17.43 11.94 -8.12
C LEU A 361 18.50 12.29 -7.09
N ILE A 362 18.26 11.97 -5.83
CA ILE A 362 19.26 12.06 -4.76
C ILE A 362 19.47 10.64 -4.20
N THR A 363 20.72 10.21 -4.11
CA THR A 363 21.08 8.90 -3.54
C THR A 363 22.26 9.05 -2.60
N ASN A 364 22.40 8.12 -1.65
CA ASN A 364 23.62 8.03 -0.85
C ASN A 364 24.70 7.27 -1.65
N SER A 365 25.92 7.83 -1.70
CA SER A 365 27.08 7.23 -2.36
C SER A 365 27.49 5.84 -1.80
N SER A 366 26.94 5.41 -0.65
CA SER A 366 27.16 4.09 -0.06
C SER A 366 26.09 3.04 -0.35
N SER A 367 25.13 3.29 -1.24
CA SER A 367 24.20 2.27 -1.78
C SER A 367 24.73 1.77 -3.13
N PRO A 368 24.70 0.45 -3.43
CA PRO A 368 25.71 -0.20 -4.24
C PRO A 368 25.66 0.35 -5.67
N THR A 369 26.73 1.03 -6.08
CA THR A 369 27.03 1.33 -7.49
C THR A 369 27.54 0.11 -8.23
N GLU A 370 27.23 -1.10 -7.75
CA GLU A 370 27.55 -2.35 -8.44
C GLU A 370 26.32 -2.79 -9.23
N TYR A 371 26.47 -2.73 -10.55
CA TYR A 371 25.49 -3.22 -11.50
C TYR A 371 25.98 -4.54 -12.07
N HIS A 372 25.04 -5.44 -12.31
CA HIS A 372 25.28 -6.73 -12.93
C HIS A 372 24.50 -6.83 -14.23
N THR A 373 25.15 -7.37 -15.25
CA THR A 373 24.55 -7.63 -16.56
C THR A 373 23.79 -8.94 -16.51
N VAL A 374 22.48 -8.90 -16.79
CA VAL A 374 21.63 -10.09 -16.92
C VAL A 374 21.21 -10.26 -18.37
N ARG A 375 21.46 -11.45 -18.92
CA ARG A 375 21.13 -11.83 -20.30
C ARG A 375 20.15 -13.00 -20.28
N PHE A 376 19.03 -12.85 -20.98
CA PHE A 376 18.01 -13.88 -21.12
C PHE A 376 18.09 -14.52 -22.51
N TYR A 377 18.24 -15.84 -22.56
CA TYR A 377 18.35 -16.61 -23.78
C TYR A 377 17.13 -17.51 -23.98
N GLY A 378 16.55 -17.48 -25.18
CA GLY A 378 15.40 -18.26 -25.62
C GLY A 378 15.80 -19.61 -26.22
N TYR A 379 14.92 -20.18 -27.04
CA TYR A 379 15.16 -21.50 -27.64
C TYR A 379 16.44 -21.51 -28.50
N GLY A 380 17.28 -22.52 -28.31
CA GLY A 380 18.53 -22.67 -29.08
C GLY A 380 19.62 -21.63 -28.76
N GLY A 381 19.52 -20.90 -27.64
CA GLY A 381 20.53 -19.93 -27.20
C GLY A 381 20.40 -18.56 -27.87
N VAL A 382 19.23 -18.22 -28.43
CA VAL A 382 18.97 -16.90 -29.01
C VAL A 382 18.83 -15.86 -27.89
N LEU A 383 19.60 -14.77 -27.94
CA LEU A 383 19.47 -13.68 -26.96
C LEU A 383 18.12 -12.96 -27.14
N LEU A 384 17.27 -13.01 -26.12
CA LEU A 384 15.96 -12.35 -26.09
C LEU A 384 16.03 -10.95 -25.50
N SER A 385 16.82 -10.77 -24.43
CA SER A 385 16.94 -9.50 -23.72
C SER A 385 18.26 -9.42 -22.96
N GLN A 386 18.79 -8.20 -22.81
CA GLN A 386 19.92 -7.87 -21.96
C GLN A 386 19.59 -6.63 -21.15
N MET A 387 19.90 -6.64 -19.86
CA MET A 387 19.69 -5.50 -18.97
C MET A 387 20.78 -5.36 -17.92
N SER A 388 20.91 -4.15 -17.39
CA SER A 388 21.74 -3.83 -16.24
C SER A 388 20.85 -3.78 -15.00
N VAL A 389 21.15 -4.62 -14.00
CA VAL A 389 20.38 -4.78 -12.77
C VAL A 389 21.23 -4.34 -11.59
N VAL A 390 20.65 -3.59 -10.65
CA VAL A 390 21.35 -3.17 -9.44
C VAL A 390 21.61 -4.39 -8.56
N HIS A 391 22.80 -4.46 -7.93
CA HIS A 391 23.13 -5.51 -6.96
C HIS A 391 21.99 -5.71 -5.93
N GLY A 392 21.52 -6.95 -5.80
CA GLY A 392 20.46 -7.38 -4.89
C GLY A 392 19.04 -7.09 -5.37
N GLN A 393 18.83 -6.57 -6.58
CA GLN A 393 17.50 -6.43 -7.18
C GLN A 393 17.15 -7.62 -8.08
N ALA A 394 15.85 -7.81 -8.32
CA ALA A 394 15.34 -8.81 -9.26
C ALA A 394 15.47 -8.33 -10.71
N ALA A 395 15.79 -9.24 -11.63
CA ALA A 395 15.74 -8.99 -13.06
C ALA A 395 14.32 -9.19 -13.60
N GLN A 396 13.94 -8.47 -14.66
CA GLN A 396 12.66 -8.66 -15.34
C GLN A 396 12.85 -9.58 -16.56
N ALA A 397 12.34 -10.81 -16.48
CA ALA A 397 12.40 -11.72 -17.62
C ALA A 397 11.53 -11.25 -18.81
N PRO A 398 12.00 -11.38 -20.07
CA PRO A 398 11.18 -11.16 -21.25
C PRO A 398 10.17 -12.30 -21.46
N THR A 399 9.22 -12.12 -22.36
CA THR A 399 8.30 -13.21 -22.77
C THR A 399 9.00 -14.12 -23.78
N PRO A 400 9.29 -15.41 -23.44
CA PRO A 400 9.89 -16.36 -24.38
C PRO A 400 8.86 -16.93 -25.36
N GLU A 401 9.31 -17.66 -26.39
CA GLU A 401 8.39 -18.41 -27.24
C GLU A 401 7.65 -19.47 -26.41
N SER A 402 6.32 -19.42 -26.38
CA SER A 402 5.54 -20.37 -25.57
C SER A 402 5.57 -21.79 -26.12
N VAL A 403 5.71 -21.93 -27.45
CA VAL A 403 5.72 -23.22 -28.17
C VAL A 403 6.77 -23.17 -29.29
N VAL A 404 7.58 -24.22 -29.38
CA VAL A 404 8.57 -24.41 -30.45
C VAL A 404 8.35 -25.77 -31.11
N ASN A 405 8.18 -25.77 -32.43
CA ASN A 405 8.01 -26.99 -33.22
C ASN A 405 9.27 -27.28 -34.04
N ASN A 406 9.81 -28.49 -33.95
CA ASN A 406 10.96 -28.93 -34.74
C ASN A 406 10.83 -30.41 -35.16
N SER A 407 11.86 -30.97 -35.81
CA SER A 407 11.86 -32.36 -36.29
C SER A 407 11.76 -33.43 -35.18
N ASN A 408 12.02 -33.05 -33.94
CA ASN A 408 12.06 -33.92 -32.77
C ASN A 408 10.80 -33.81 -31.90
N GLY A 409 9.86 -32.91 -32.21
CA GLY A 409 8.59 -32.76 -31.50
C GLY A 409 8.16 -31.31 -31.28
N THR A 410 7.09 -31.15 -30.50
CA THR A 410 6.60 -29.87 -29.98
C THR A 410 7.13 -29.67 -28.58
N PHE A 411 7.82 -28.56 -28.34
CA PHE A 411 8.37 -28.17 -27.06
C PHE A 411 7.65 -26.95 -26.50
N VAL A 412 7.48 -26.90 -25.19
CA VAL A 412 6.83 -25.79 -24.49
C VAL A 412 7.74 -25.21 -23.42
N PHE A 413 7.59 -23.92 -23.16
CA PHE A 413 8.38 -23.22 -22.14
C PHE A 413 8.09 -23.78 -20.75
N GLY A 414 9.09 -24.40 -20.12
CA GLY A 414 9.00 -25.03 -18.80
C GLY A 414 9.49 -24.13 -17.65
N GLY A 415 10.11 -22.99 -17.96
CA GLY A 415 10.66 -22.06 -16.99
C GLY A 415 12.06 -21.57 -17.35
N TRP A 416 12.66 -20.81 -16.44
CA TRP A 416 14.05 -20.38 -16.53
C TRP A 416 14.95 -21.30 -15.71
N ASP A 417 16.18 -21.52 -16.18
CA ASP A 417 17.15 -22.42 -15.55
C ASP A 417 17.73 -21.91 -14.22
N GLN A 418 17.64 -20.60 -13.97
CA GLN A 418 18.25 -19.91 -12.84
C GLN A 418 17.28 -18.94 -12.18
N ASP A 419 17.44 -18.76 -10.86
CA ASP A 419 16.75 -17.70 -10.14
C ASP A 419 17.40 -16.35 -10.43
N PHE A 420 16.55 -15.36 -10.69
CA PHE A 420 16.95 -13.98 -10.97
C PHE A 420 16.18 -12.99 -10.07
N SER A 421 15.60 -13.48 -8.97
CA SER A 421 14.92 -12.66 -7.97
C SER A 421 15.87 -11.83 -7.10
N PHE A 422 17.16 -12.17 -7.05
CA PHE A 422 18.20 -11.47 -6.31
C PHE A 422 19.58 -11.56 -7.00
N VAL A 423 19.95 -10.53 -7.76
CA VAL A 423 21.15 -10.55 -8.62
C VAL A 423 22.39 -10.01 -7.90
N THR A 424 23.41 -10.84 -7.67
CA THR A 424 24.67 -10.43 -7.01
C THR A 424 25.91 -10.52 -7.89
N SER A 425 25.77 -10.98 -9.14
CA SER A 425 26.81 -11.07 -10.17
C SER A 425 26.15 -11.05 -11.55
N ASP A 426 26.93 -10.88 -12.63
CA ASP A 426 26.43 -11.09 -13.99
C ASP A 426 25.76 -12.49 -14.13
N LEU A 427 24.65 -12.56 -14.87
CA LEU A 427 23.84 -13.78 -15.04
C LEU A 427 23.47 -14.02 -16.51
N ASP A 428 23.59 -15.27 -16.92
CA ASP A 428 23.08 -15.77 -18.20
C ASP A 428 21.97 -16.78 -17.93
N VAL A 429 20.72 -16.31 -18.05
CA VAL A 429 19.52 -17.09 -17.74
C VAL A 429 18.96 -17.68 -19.04
N HIS A 430 18.76 -18.99 -19.07
CA HIS A 430 18.33 -19.73 -20.24
C HIS A 430 16.92 -20.28 -20.05
N ALA A 431 16.09 -20.12 -21.09
CA ALA A 431 14.78 -20.72 -21.15
C ALA A 431 14.90 -22.24 -21.30
N GLU A 432 14.25 -22.98 -20.41
CA GLU A 432 14.16 -24.43 -20.49
C GLU A 432 12.87 -24.84 -21.18
N TYR A 433 12.99 -25.78 -22.11
CA TYR A 433 11.89 -26.29 -22.91
C TYR A 433 11.68 -27.77 -22.65
N VAL A 434 10.43 -28.17 -22.48
CA VAL A 434 10.03 -29.57 -22.22
C VAL A 434 9.17 -30.10 -23.36
N LEU A 435 9.23 -31.41 -23.59
CA LEU A 435 8.45 -32.07 -24.64
C LEU A 435 6.96 -32.05 -24.27
N LEU A 436 6.11 -31.56 -25.17
CA LEU A 436 4.67 -31.50 -24.96
C LEU A 436 4.09 -32.92 -24.82
N GLY A 437 3.34 -33.16 -23.75
CA GLY A 437 2.75 -34.46 -23.40
C GLY A 437 3.65 -35.39 -22.59
N ASP A 438 4.94 -35.07 -22.42
CA ASP A 438 5.90 -35.83 -21.60
C ASP A 438 5.82 -35.37 -20.14
N THR A 439 4.85 -35.90 -19.41
CA THR A 439 4.51 -35.45 -18.06
C THR A 439 5.52 -35.95 -17.02
N ASP A 440 6.17 -37.09 -17.27
CA ASP A 440 7.20 -37.61 -16.37
C ASP A 440 8.63 -37.13 -16.69
N LEU A 441 8.79 -36.40 -17.81
CA LEU A 441 10.04 -35.80 -18.31
C LEU A 441 11.10 -36.85 -18.68
N ASN A 442 10.69 -38.03 -19.12
CA ASN A 442 11.60 -39.10 -19.52
C ASN A 442 12.09 -38.97 -20.98
N GLY A 443 11.58 -38.00 -21.73
CA GLY A 443 11.91 -37.72 -23.13
C GLY A 443 10.99 -38.44 -24.14
N THR A 444 9.96 -39.14 -23.70
CA THR A 444 9.02 -39.88 -24.57
C THR A 444 7.59 -39.70 -24.10
N VAL A 445 6.66 -39.52 -25.04
CA VAL A 445 5.23 -39.41 -24.73
C VAL A 445 4.57 -40.78 -24.78
N THR A 446 4.08 -41.26 -23.64
CA THR A 446 3.51 -42.60 -23.45
C THR A 446 2.21 -42.56 -22.64
N SER A 447 1.59 -43.72 -22.43
CA SER A 447 0.42 -43.81 -21.55
C SER A 447 0.75 -43.57 -20.07
N ALA A 448 2.03 -43.67 -19.68
CA ALA A 448 2.48 -43.37 -18.33
C ALA A 448 2.33 -41.86 -18.01
N ASP A 449 2.55 -41.00 -19.00
CA ASP A 449 2.39 -39.55 -18.89
C ASP A 449 0.95 -39.15 -18.62
N ALA A 450 0.02 -39.72 -19.39
CA ALA A 450 -1.40 -39.52 -19.17
C ALA A 450 -1.86 -40.02 -17.79
N LEU A 451 -1.31 -41.14 -17.33
CA LEU A 451 -1.59 -41.65 -15.98
C LEU A 451 -1.06 -40.69 -14.91
N LEU A 452 0.14 -40.13 -15.09
CA LEU A 452 0.71 -39.16 -14.15
C LEU A 452 -0.11 -37.87 -14.10
N ALA A 453 -0.56 -37.36 -15.25
CA ALA A 453 -1.47 -36.23 -15.33
C ALA A 453 -2.80 -36.51 -14.58
N LEU A 454 -3.39 -37.71 -14.75
CA LEU A 454 -4.60 -38.10 -14.00
C LEU A 454 -4.36 -38.20 -12.48
N ARG A 455 -3.21 -38.74 -12.06
CA ARG A 455 -2.86 -38.83 -10.63
C ARG A 455 -2.72 -37.45 -10.00
N TYR A 456 -2.22 -36.47 -10.75
CA TYR A 456 -2.21 -35.07 -10.35
C TYR A 456 -3.62 -34.49 -10.22
N VAL A 457 -4.47 -34.69 -11.23
CA VAL A 457 -5.88 -34.24 -11.21
C VAL A 457 -6.64 -34.83 -10.02
N MET A 458 -6.32 -36.06 -9.61
CA MET A 458 -6.90 -36.72 -8.44
C MET A 458 -6.30 -36.25 -7.09
N GLY A 459 -5.30 -35.36 -7.09
CA GLY A 459 -4.62 -34.88 -5.88
C GLY A 459 -3.75 -35.93 -5.19
N VAL A 460 -3.32 -36.97 -5.92
CA VAL A 460 -2.49 -38.08 -5.38
C VAL A 460 -1.00 -37.80 -5.55
N VAL A 461 -0.63 -36.91 -6.47
CA VAL A 461 0.76 -36.50 -6.76
C VAL A 461 0.77 -35.00 -7.07
N ASP A 462 1.81 -34.30 -6.67
CA ASP A 462 2.07 -32.92 -7.10
C ASP A 462 3.08 -32.89 -8.24
N LEU A 463 2.78 -32.13 -9.30
CA LEU A 463 3.67 -31.93 -10.44
C LEU A 463 4.52 -30.67 -10.26
N SER A 464 5.78 -30.74 -10.69
CA SER A 464 6.65 -29.55 -10.82
C SER A 464 6.13 -28.62 -11.92
N VAL A 465 6.62 -27.37 -11.95
CA VAL A 465 6.23 -26.35 -12.95
C VAL A 465 6.46 -26.87 -14.39
N LYS A 466 7.63 -27.49 -14.63
CA LYS A 466 7.99 -28.10 -15.91
C LYS A 466 7.02 -29.22 -16.31
N GLN A 467 6.67 -30.10 -15.38
CA GLN A 467 5.74 -31.20 -15.63
C GLN A 467 4.32 -30.70 -15.90
N LYS A 468 3.88 -29.63 -15.23
CA LYS A 468 2.59 -28.99 -15.52
C LYS A 468 2.56 -28.38 -16.92
N ALA A 469 3.66 -27.73 -17.34
CA ALA A 469 3.78 -27.20 -18.69
C ALA A 469 3.72 -28.31 -19.75
N ALA A 470 4.41 -29.43 -19.53
CA ALA A 470 4.34 -30.57 -20.44
C ALA A 470 2.96 -31.25 -20.45
N ALA A 471 2.27 -31.31 -19.30
CA ALA A 471 0.98 -31.95 -19.17
C ALA A 471 -0.19 -31.15 -19.75
N ASP A 472 -0.15 -29.81 -19.76
CA ASP A 472 -1.19 -28.95 -20.35
C ASP A 472 -1.11 -28.96 -21.89
N VAL A 473 -1.60 -30.06 -22.48
CA VAL A 473 -1.62 -30.25 -23.94
C VAL A 473 -2.80 -29.54 -24.62
N THR A 474 -3.70 -28.92 -23.85
CA THR A 474 -4.80 -28.10 -24.36
C THR A 474 -4.52 -26.60 -24.31
N PHE A 475 -3.44 -26.18 -23.65
CA PHE A 475 -3.00 -24.80 -23.48
C PHE A 475 -4.05 -23.90 -22.80
N ASN A 476 -4.85 -24.48 -21.91
CA ASN A 476 -5.89 -23.74 -21.19
C ASN A 476 -5.37 -23.17 -19.84
N GLY A 477 -4.12 -23.46 -19.47
CA GLY A 477 -3.48 -23.01 -18.24
C GLY A 477 -3.70 -23.92 -17.04
N THR A 478 -4.40 -25.04 -17.21
CA THR A 478 -4.76 -25.97 -16.12
C THR A 478 -4.62 -27.42 -16.56
N VAL A 479 -3.92 -28.24 -15.79
CA VAL A 479 -3.84 -29.69 -16.08
C VAL A 479 -5.13 -30.37 -15.59
N GLU A 480 -5.93 -30.87 -16.53
CA GLU A 480 -7.22 -31.51 -16.32
C GLU A 480 -7.27 -32.93 -16.93
N SER A 481 -8.36 -33.67 -16.69
CA SER A 481 -8.57 -34.97 -17.33
C SER A 481 -8.64 -34.91 -18.86
N ALA A 482 -8.98 -33.74 -19.41
CA ALA A 482 -9.01 -33.49 -20.86
C ALA A 482 -7.62 -33.61 -21.47
N ASP A 483 -6.59 -33.13 -20.77
CA ASP A 483 -5.20 -33.21 -21.20
C ASP A 483 -4.71 -34.66 -21.23
N ALA A 484 -4.95 -35.40 -20.14
CA ALA A 484 -4.61 -36.81 -20.06
C ALA A 484 -5.30 -37.63 -21.16
N LEU A 485 -6.57 -37.33 -21.47
CA LEU A 485 -7.29 -37.97 -22.56
C LEU A 485 -6.65 -37.65 -23.92
N LYS A 486 -6.23 -36.41 -24.15
CA LYS A 486 -5.58 -36.00 -25.40
C LYS A 486 -4.21 -36.67 -25.57
N ILE A 487 -3.42 -36.80 -24.49
CA ILE A 487 -2.18 -37.59 -24.47
C ILE A 487 -2.46 -39.06 -24.84
N LEU A 488 -3.46 -39.70 -24.23
CA LEU A 488 -3.82 -41.09 -24.57
C LEU A 488 -4.23 -41.26 -26.04
N ARG A 489 -5.03 -40.33 -26.57
CA ARG A 489 -5.45 -40.37 -27.99
C ARG A 489 -4.25 -40.24 -28.93
N TYR A 490 -3.26 -39.42 -28.57
CA TYR A 490 -2.02 -39.28 -29.33
C TYR A 490 -1.21 -40.58 -29.30
N VAL A 491 -0.98 -41.15 -28.11
CA VAL A 491 -0.24 -42.41 -27.93
C VAL A 491 -0.92 -43.59 -28.66
N MET A 492 -2.25 -43.60 -28.75
CA MET A 492 -3.03 -44.60 -29.48
C MET A 492 -3.05 -44.38 -31.01
N GLY A 493 -2.45 -43.30 -31.52
CA GLY A 493 -2.48 -42.95 -32.94
C GLY A 493 -3.85 -42.50 -33.45
N VAL A 494 -4.77 -42.13 -32.55
CA VAL A 494 -6.10 -41.60 -32.91
C VAL A 494 -6.01 -40.13 -33.36
N ILE A 495 -5.01 -39.40 -32.86
CA ILE A 495 -4.66 -38.06 -33.31
C ILE A 495 -3.18 -38.01 -33.69
N ALA A 496 -2.83 -37.19 -34.67
CA ALA A 496 -1.47 -37.12 -35.21
C ALA A 496 -0.55 -36.15 -34.45
N THR A 497 -1.12 -35.15 -33.75
CA THR A 497 -0.37 -34.10 -33.06
C THR A 497 -1.02 -33.75 -31.72
N LEU A 498 -0.21 -33.24 -30.79
CA LEU A 498 -0.68 -32.69 -29.51
C LEU A 498 -0.93 -31.17 -29.58
N ALA A 499 -0.17 -30.45 -30.41
CA ALA A 499 -0.40 -29.05 -30.74
C ALA A 499 -1.69 -28.85 -31.55
#